data_AF-A0A2N5JM82-F1
#
_entry.id   AF-A0A2N5JM82-F1
#
_cell.length_a   1.000
_cell.length_b   1.000
_cell.length_c   1.000
_cell.angle_alpha   90.00
_cell.angle_beta   90.00
_cell.angle_gamma   90.00
#
_symmetry.space_group_name_H-M   'P 1'
#
loop_
_entity.id
_entity.type
_entity.pdbx_description
1 polymer ?
#
loop_
_entity_poly.entity_id
_entity_poly.type
_entity_poly.pdbx_seq_one_letter_code
_entity_poly.pdbx_strand_id
1 'polypeptide(L)'
;MFNVVVIIPTGLGAPIGGFAGDALPTVRAIAAIADWVVTHPNVVNGASLYYPLPNLLYTEGYTLNQFAQGRWGLRPVLSNVIGVVFDRGIEPELLLRHQQVVMAARATLGLTIPHTIVTDRPLEVELKQGGSGATWGTIGQPGSLLEACAKLREIAPQVNAIAVVARFPDDPDSELLHKYRSGAGVDALAGAEAVISHLVSREFALPCAHAPALSPLPLTEGVDPRACAEELGYTFLPCVLVGLSRAPQIVSNPRYLLPQDLCPEQISAVVAPYNCCGSPALLAWCQRQTPLIFVRGNPTILQVLPQDLGMKGTIVDNYLEAIGVLVALKAGVAPQSLVR
;
A
#
# COMPACT_ATOMS: atom_id res chain seq x y z
N MET A 1 2.40 -20.43 13.87
CA MET A 1 2.38 -19.67 12.62
C MET A 1 3.57 -18.74 12.61
N PHE A 2 4.16 -18.49 11.43
CA PHE A 2 5.24 -17.55 11.20
C PHE A 2 4.73 -16.42 10.31
N ASN A 3 4.32 -15.29 10.92
CA ASN A 3 3.72 -14.17 10.21
C ASN A 3 4.72 -13.03 10.09
N VAL A 4 4.80 -12.40 8.92
CA VAL A 4 5.80 -11.37 8.63
C VAL A 4 5.11 -10.09 8.21
N VAL A 5 5.61 -8.96 8.69
CA VAL A 5 5.24 -7.65 8.17
C VAL A 5 6.36 -7.13 7.29
N VAL A 6 6.04 -6.62 6.11
CA VAL A 6 6.99 -5.97 5.21
C VAL A 6 6.57 -4.53 5.03
N ILE A 7 7.37 -3.60 5.52
CA ILE A 7 7.15 -2.16 5.35
C ILE A 7 8.16 -1.66 4.34
N ILE A 8 7.68 -1.19 3.19
CA ILE A 8 8.49 -0.47 2.22
C ILE A 8 7.73 0.82 1.89
N PRO A 9 8.27 1.98 2.28
CA PRO A 9 7.57 3.25 2.16
C PRO A 9 7.65 3.76 0.72
N THR A 10 6.57 4.36 0.26
CA THR A 10 6.50 5.02 -1.05
C THR A 10 6.68 6.52 -0.93
N GLY A 11 7.01 7.19 -2.04
CA GLY A 11 7.27 8.63 -2.03
C GLY A 11 8.56 9.03 -1.31
N LEU A 12 9.46 8.08 -1.04
CA LEU A 12 10.75 8.32 -0.38
C LEU A 12 11.97 7.87 -1.22
N GLY A 13 11.78 7.59 -2.51
CA GLY A 13 12.88 7.28 -3.44
C GLY A 13 13.63 5.98 -3.16
N ALA A 14 12.98 4.99 -2.54
CA ALA A 14 13.58 3.69 -2.29
C ALA A 14 13.87 2.96 -3.62
N PRO A 15 15.07 2.40 -3.86
CA PRO A 15 15.36 1.64 -5.07
C PRO A 15 14.43 0.44 -5.33
N ILE A 16 13.89 -0.15 -4.27
CA ILE A 16 12.86 -1.19 -4.28
C ILE A 16 11.67 -0.68 -3.46
N GLY A 17 10.48 -0.67 -4.04
CA GLY A 17 9.24 -0.15 -3.45
C GLY A 17 9.07 1.36 -3.64
N GLY A 18 9.96 2.00 -4.39
CA GLY A 18 9.82 3.41 -4.78
C GLY A 18 8.95 3.60 -6.02
N PHE A 19 8.62 2.52 -6.74
CA PHE A 19 7.83 2.51 -7.96
C PHE A 19 6.59 1.64 -7.77
N ALA A 20 5.58 1.79 -8.64
CA ALA A 20 4.36 1.00 -8.56
C ALA A 20 4.67 -0.52 -8.67
N GLY A 21 4.58 -1.23 -7.54
CA GLY A 21 4.65 -2.69 -7.47
C GLY A 21 6.03 -3.31 -7.71
N ASP A 22 7.11 -2.51 -7.77
CA ASP A 22 8.47 -3.02 -8.02
C ASP A 22 9.03 -3.86 -6.85
N ALA A 23 8.43 -3.75 -5.66
CA ALA A 23 8.72 -4.60 -4.50
C ALA A 23 7.92 -5.92 -4.46
N LEU A 24 7.02 -6.16 -5.42
CA LEU A 24 6.22 -7.39 -5.50
C LEU A 24 7.07 -8.67 -5.51
N PRO A 25 8.22 -8.75 -6.24
CA PRO A 25 9.09 -9.93 -6.19
C PRO A 25 9.62 -10.22 -4.79
N THR A 26 10.02 -9.19 -4.04
CA THR A 26 10.49 -9.29 -2.65
C THR A 26 9.39 -9.85 -1.75
N VAL A 27 8.19 -9.28 -1.81
CA VAL A 27 7.04 -9.74 -1.02
C VAL A 27 6.65 -11.18 -1.39
N ARG A 28 6.66 -11.52 -2.69
CA ARG A 28 6.36 -12.88 -3.15
C ARG A 28 7.36 -13.91 -2.61
N ALA A 29 8.65 -13.58 -2.56
CA ALA A 29 9.66 -14.46 -1.99
C ALA A 29 9.46 -14.64 -0.47
N ILE A 30 9.15 -13.55 0.25
CA ILE A 30 8.84 -13.62 1.69
C ILE A 30 7.55 -14.41 1.95
N ALA A 31 6.54 -14.29 1.08
CA ALA A 31 5.29 -15.03 1.16
C ALA A 31 5.46 -16.55 0.97
N ALA A 32 6.54 -17.02 0.33
CA ALA A 32 6.85 -18.45 0.29
C ALA A 32 7.31 -19.00 1.65
N ILE A 33 7.70 -18.11 2.58
CA ILE A 33 8.20 -18.46 3.91
C ILE A 33 7.13 -18.21 4.97
N ALA A 34 6.42 -17.11 4.89
CA ALA A 34 5.44 -16.74 5.91
C ALA A 34 4.09 -17.46 5.76
N ASP A 35 3.41 -17.71 6.87
CA ASP A 35 2.00 -18.15 6.84
C ASP A 35 1.08 -17.00 6.45
N TRP A 36 1.39 -15.78 6.87
CA TRP A 36 0.81 -14.53 6.38
C TRP A 36 1.88 -13.46 6.21
N VAL A 37 1.78 -12.68 5.13
CA VAL A 37 2.55 -11.45 4.92
C VAL A 37 1.62 -10.25 4.99
N VAL A 38 1.88 -9.30 5.87
CA VAL A 38 1.17 -8.01 5.93
C VAL A 38 2.04 -6.95 5.24
N THR A 39 1.49 -6.23 4.28
CA THR A 39 2.22 -5.14 3.59
C THR A 39 1.29 -4.08 3.02
N HIS A 40 1.87 -2.98 2.54
CA HIS A 40 1.15 -1.87 1.96
C HIS A 40 0.75 -2.11 0.49
N PRO A 41 -0.35 -1.49 0.04
CA PRO A 41 -0.80 -1.49 -1.35
C PRO A 41 0.31 -1.29 -2.38
N ASN A 42 1.07 -0.20 -2.26
CA ASN A 42 2.01 0.22 -3.29
C ASN A 42 3.21 -0.72 -3.45
N VAL A 43 3.49 -1.54 -2.44
CA VAL A 43 4.54 -2.58 -2.49
C VAL A 43 4.20 -3.64 -3.53
N VAL A 44 2.91 -3.89 -3.78
CA VAL A 44 2.41 -4.98 -4.63
C VAL A 44 1.55 -4.51 -5.82
N ASN A 45 1.22 -3.22 -5.87
CA ASN A 45 0.39 -2.62 -6.90
C ASN A 45 1.22 -2.13 -8.09
N GLY A 46 1.38 -2.96 -9.12
CA GLY A 46 2.09 -2.61 -10.35
C GLY A 46 1.16 -2.11 -11.46
N ALA A 47 0.20 -1.23 -11.13
CA ALA A 47 -0.81 -0.73 -12.06
C ALA A 47 -1.68 -1.82 -12.71
N SER A 48 -1.34 -2.29 -13.93
CA SER A 48 -1.99 -3.48 -14.53
C SER A 48 -1.31 -4.80 -14.17
N LEU A 49 -0.11 -4.75 -13.62
CA LEU A 49 0.64 -5.89 -13.13
C LEU A 49 0.33 -6.12 -11.65
N TYR A 50 -0.20 -7.30 -11.34
CA TYR A 50 -0.41 -7.77 -9.97
C TYR A 50 -0.15 -9.27 -9.93
N TYR A 51 0.15 -9.80 -8.75
CA TYR A 51 0.36 -11.23 -8.57
C TYR A 51 -0.48 -11.73 -7.39
N PRO A 52 -1.45 -12.63 -7.62
CA PRO A 52 -2.33 -13.11 -6.55
C PRO A 52 -1.54 -13.98 -5.57
N LEU A 53 -1.33 -13.46 -4.36
CA LEU A 53 -0.73 -14.17 -3.24
C LEU A 53 -1.84 -14.57 -2.25
N PRO A 54 -2.08 -15.87 -1.99
CA PRO A 54 -3.18 -16.32 -1.14
C PRO A 54 -2.99 -15.96 0.35
N ASN A 55 -1.74 -15.71 0.76
CA ASN A 55 -1.35 -15.38 2.13
C ASN A 55 -0.88 -13.93 2.30
N LEU A 56 -1.34 -13.01 1.45
CA LEU A 56 -1.03 -11.59 1.56
C LEU A 56 -2.20 -10.82 2.19
N LEU A 57 -1.91 -10.08 3.26
CA LEU A 57 -2.82 -9.16 3.92
C LEU A 57 -2.49 -7.72 3.52
N TYR A 58 -3.28 -7.22 2.58
CA TYR A 58 -3.16 -5.92 1.95
C TYR A 58 -3.70 -4.80 2.86
N THR A 59 -2.82 -3.97 3.45
CA THR A 59 -3.23 -2.96 4.46
C THR A 59 -2.58 -1.59 4.20
N GLU A 60 -3.41 -0.55 4.06
CA GLU A 60 -2.91 0.82 3.95
C GLU A 60 -2.24 1.31 5.26
N GLY A 61 -1.50 2.41 5.18
CA GLY A 61 -0.60 2.88 6.23
C GLY A 61 -1.26 3.12 7.59
N TYR A 62 -2.46 3.71 7.61
CA TYR A 62 -3.16 3.98 8.86
C TYR A 62 -3.61 2.69 9.55
N THR A 63 -4.24 1.79 8.81
CA THR A 63 -4.66 0.47 9.28
C THR A 63 -3.48 -0.31 9.84
N LEU A 64 -2.31 -0.28 9.17
CA LEU A 64 -1.11 -0.93 9.68
C LEU A 64 -0.65 -0.31 11.01
N ASN A 65 -0.68 1.01 11.14
CA ASN A 65 -0.36 1.69 12.40
C ASN A 65 -1.30 1.28 13.53
N GLN A 66 -2.62 1.25 13.28
CA GLN A 66 -3.62 0.83 14.26
C GLN A 66 -3.44 -0.64 14.67
N PHE A 67 -3.15 -1.50 13.70
CA PHE A 67 -2.85 -2.91 13.90
C PHE A 67 -1.60 -3.11 14.75
N ALA A 68 -0.47 -2.50 14.39
CA ALA A 68 0.79 -2.61 15.11
C ALA A 68 0.68 -2.18 16.58
N GLN A 69 -0.18 -1.19 16.86
CA GLN A 69 -0.43 -0.68 18.21
C GLN A 69 -1.43 -1.53 19.02
N GLY A 70 -1.98 -2.60 18.44
CA GLY A 70 -2.96 -3.47 19.09
C GLY A 70 -4.34 -2.85 19.25
N ARG A 71 -4.62 -1.76 18.51
CA ARG A 71 -5.93 -1.13 18.52
C ARG A 71 -6.91 -1.91 17.66
N TRP A 72 -6.45 -2.43 16.52
CA TRP A 72 -7.25 -3.19 15.56
C TRP A 72 -6.66 -4.58 15.31
N GLY A 73 -7.50 -5.54 14.93
CA GLY A 73 -7.08 -6.82 14.35
C GLY A 73 -7.36 -6.88 12.85
N LEU A 74 -6.72 -7.84 12.17
CA LEU A 74 -6.90 -8.11 10.74
C LEU A 74 -7.57 -9.46 10.57
N ARG A 75 -8.74 -9.50 9.93
CA ARG A 75 -9.47 -10.73 9.63
C ARG A 75 -9.25 -11.13 8.17
N PRO A 76 -8.47 -12.19 7.88
CA PRO A 76 -8.37 -12.70 6.53
C PRO A 76 -9.73 -13.09 5.97
N VAL A 77 -9.90 -12.91 4.66
CA VAL A 77 -11.15 -13.20 3.95
C VAL A 77 -10.85 -13.95 2.66
N LEU A 78 -11.82 -14.75 2.20
CA LEU A 78 -11.74 -15.38 0.89
C LEU A 78 -11.92 -14.34 -0.23
N SER A 79 -12.89 -13.44 -0.05
CA SER A 79 -13.25 -12.41 -1.02
C SER A 79 -14.00 -11.26 -0.36
N ASN A 80 -13.75 -10.04 -0.81
CA ASN A 80 -14.51 -8.84 -0.49
C ASN A 80 -15.54 -8.49 -1.56
N VAL A 81 -16.53 -7.70 -1.14
CA VAL A 81 -17.48 -7.01 -2.00
C VAL A 81 -17.05 -5.55 -2.06
N ILE A 82 -16.55 -5.14 -3.22
CA ILE A 82 -15.90 -3.84 -3.40
C ILE A 82 -16.91 -2.81 -3.88
N GLY A 83 -16.94 -1.65 -3.24
CA GLY A 83 -17.57 -0.45 -3.77
C GLY A 83 -16.51 0.47 -4.39
N VAL A 84 -16.84 1.16 -5.49
CA VAL A 84 -15.92 2.11 -6.13
C VAL A 84 -16.47 3.52 -6.06
N VAL A 85 -15.67 4.44 -5.53
CA VAL A 85 -15.97 5.88 -5.50
C VAL A 85 -15.12 6.56 -6.56
N PHE A 86 -15.76 7.26 -7.49
CA PHE A 86 -15.10 8.10 -8.49
C PHE A 86 -15.18 9.57 -8.06
N ASP A 87 -14.08 10.28 -8.21
CA ASP A 87 -14.05 11.73 -8.04
C ASP A 87 -14.82 12.42 -9.18
N ARG A 88 -15.68 13.38 -8.81
CA ARG A 88 -16.41 14.26 -9.73
C ARG A 88 -15.49 15.06 -10.64
N GLY A 89 -14.26 15.33 -10.23
CA GLY A 89 -13.26 16.05 -11.00
C GLY A 89 -12.71 15.28 -12.21
N ILE A 90 -12.98 13.98 -12.33
CA ILE A 90 -12.48 13.16 -13.45
C ILE A 90 -13.24 13.50 -14.74
N GLU A 91 -12.51 13.76 -15.81
CA GLU A 91 -13.04 14.06 -17.12
C GLU A 91 -13.84 12.87 -17.70
N PRO A 92 -14.88 13.11 -18.52
CA PRO A 92 -15.77 12.04 -18.99
C PRO A 92 -15.08 10.85 -19.67
N GLU A 93 -14.07 11.11 -20.50
CA GLU A 93 -13.30 10.04 -21.15
C GLU A 93 -12.50 9.24 -20.13
N LEU A 94 -11.78 9.91 -19.22
CA LEU A 94 -10.97 9.27 -18.21
C LEU A 94 -11.84 8.47 -17.23
N LEU A 95 -13.01 8.99 -16.87
CA LEU A 95 -14.00 8.29 -16.05
C LEU A 95 -14.48 7.02 -16.75
N LEU A 96 -14.80 7.09 -18.05
CA LEU A 96 -15.21 5.93 -18.83
C LEU A 96 -14.12 4.84 -18.83
N ARG A 97 -12.84 5.20 -18.94
CA ARG A 97 -11.73 4.23 -18.84
C ARG A 97 -11.72 3.49 -17.51
N HIS A 98 -11.88 4.21 -16.40
CA HIS A 98 -11.93 3.56 -15.08
C HIS A 98 -13.20 2.72 -14.88
N GLN A 99 -14.35 3.16 -15.42
CA GLN A 99 -15.57 2.34 -15.43
C GLN A 99 -15.38 1.05 -16.25
N GLN A 100 -14.68 1.13 -17.39
CA GLN A 100 -14.33 -0.05 -18.18
C GLN A 100 -13.40 -1.00 -17.42
N VAL A 101 -12.47 -0.51 -16.59
CA VAL A 101 -11.68 -1.36 -15.69
C VAL A 101 -12.58 -2.10 -14.70
N VAL A 102 -13.58 -1.43 -14.10
CA VAL A 102 -14.54 -2.10 -13.20
C VAL A 102 -15.33 -3.19 -13.95
N MET A 103 -15.81 -2.90 -15.17
CA MET A 103 -16.51 -3.88 -16.00
C MET A 103 -15.61 -5.07 -16.37
N ALA A 104 -14.37 -4.81 -16.77
CA ALA A 104 -13.39 -5.83 -17.11
C ALA A 104 -13.02 -6.69 -15.89
N ALA A 105 -12.81 -6.09 -14.72
CA ALA A 105 -12.48 -6.81 -13.49
C ALA A 105 -13.63 -7.74 -13.05
N ARG A 106 -14.89 -7.32 -13.19
CA ARG A 106 -16.04 -8.21 -12.98
C ARG A 106 -16.03 -9.38 -13.97
N ALA A 107 -15.87 -9.09 -15.26
CA ALA A 107 -16.01 -10.08 -16.33
C ALA A 107 -14.86 -11.09 -16.42
N THR A 108 -13.63 -10.64 -16.16
CA THR A 108 -12.41 -11.44 -16.42
C THR A 108 -11.78 -11.99 -15.14
N LEU A 109 -11.87 -11.25 -14.03
CA LEU A 109 -11.29 -11.65 -12.74
C LEU A 109 -12.35 -12.19 -11.77
N GLY A 110 -13.63 -12.06 -12.11
CA GLY A 110 -14.74 -12.53 -11.28
C GLY A 110 -14.91 -11.72 -9.98
N LEU A 111 -14.47 -10.45 -9.95
CA LEU A 111 -14.57 -9.64 -8.73
C LEU A 111 -16.01 -9.18 -8.48
N THR A 112 -16.44 -9.26 -7.21
CA THR A 112 -17.75 -8.78 -6.78
C THR A 112 -17.71 -7.28 -6.51
N ILE A 113 -18.12 -6.49 -7.50
CA ILE A 113 -18.17 -5.03 -7.41
C ILE A 113 -19.60 -4.60 -7.70
N PRO A 114 -20.57 -4.55 -6.77
CA PRO A 114 -21.98 -4.38 -7.14
C PRO A 114 -22.35 -2.92 -7.48
N HIS A 115 -21.65 -1.94 -6.89
CA HIS A 115 -22.02 -0.54 -6.98
C HIS A 115 -20.82 0.37 -7.16
N THR A 116 -21.03 1.46 -7.90
CA THR A 116 -20.10 2.56 -8.07
C THR A 116 -20.83 3.87 -7.82
N ILE A 117 -20.18 4.86 -7.24
CA ILE A 117 -20.75 6.19 -6.98
C ILE A 117 -19.75 7.28 -7.40
N VAL A 118 -20.25 8.47 -7.75
CA VAL A 118 -19.42 9.65 -8.00
C VAL A 118 -19.57 10.61 -6.83
N THR A 119 -18.49 11.23 -6.36
CA THR A 119 -18.57 12.28 -5.33
C THR A 119 -19.45 13.44 -5.79
N ASP A 120 -20.00 14.22 -4.86
CA ASP A 120 -20.86 15.35 -5.18
C ASP A 120 -20.05 16.54 -5.72
N ARG A 121 -18.83 16.72 -5.21
CA ARG A 121 -17.88 17.77 -5.61
C ARG A 121 -16.52 17.16 -6.00
N PRO A 122 -15.72 17.84 -6.83
CA PRO A 122 -14.34 17.46 -7.10
C PRO A 122 -13.56 17.35 -5.80
N LEU A 123 -12.69 16.36 -5.67
CA LEU A 123 -11.90 16.17 -4.44
C LEU A 123 -10.80 17.23 -4.28
N GLU A 124 -10.36 17.83 -5.39
CA GLU A 124 -9.32 18.88 -5.42
C GLU A 124 -8.02 18.36 -4.78
N VAL A 125 -7.43 17.31 -5.37
CA VAL A 125 -6.15 16.76 -4.90
C VAL A 125 -5.02 17.74 -5.22
N GLU A 126 -4.22 18.08 -4.22
CA GLU A 126 -3.02 18.91 -4.36
C GLU A 126 -1.77 18.10 -4.02
N LEU A 127 -0.71 18.28 -4.82
CA LEU A 127 0.60 17.68 -4.62
C LEU A 127 1.60 18.76 -4.18
N LYS A 128 2.40 18.46 -3.16
CA LYS A 128 3.42 19.35 -2.62
C LYS A 128 4.70 18.59 -2.34
N GLN A 129 5.84 19.26 -2.50
CA GLN A 129 7.15 18.71 -2.16
C GLN A 129 7.75 19.47 -0.98
N GLY A 130 8.25 18.74 0.01
CA GLY A 130 8.96 19.30 1.16
C GLY A 130 10.42 19.64 0.84
N GLY A 131 11.06 20.44 1.69
CA GLY A 131 12.47 20.84 1.52
C GLY A 131 13.48 19.68 1.55
N SER A 132 13.09 18.50 2.03
CA SER A 132 13.89 17.27 1.99
C SER A 132 13.76 16.48 0.68
N GLY A 133 12.92 16.94 -0.26
CA GLY A 133 12.58 16.22 -1.49
C GLY A 133 11.41 15.22 -1.34
N ALA A 134 10.92 14.99 -0.11
CA ALA A 134 9.77 14.13 0.15
C ALA A 134 8.47 14.73 -0.39
N THR A 135 7.57 13.88 -0.88
CA THR A 135 6.29 14.28 -1.46
C THR A 135 5.16 14.09 -0.44
N TRP A 136 4.23 15.03 -0.40
CA TRP A 136 3.00 14.95 0.39
C TRP A 136 1.84 15.55 -0.40
N GLY A 137 0.61 15.31 0.04
CA GLY A 137 -0.53 15.93 -0.64
C GLY A 137 -1.73 16.13 0.26
N THR A 138 -2.71 16.85 -0.27
CA THR A 138 -3.96 17.22 0.42
C THR A 138 -5.16 17.04 -0.49
N ILE A 139 -6.33 16.98 0.14
CA ILE A 139 -7.63 16.94 -0.53
C ILE A 139 -8.37 18.21 -0.11
N GLY A 140 -8.82 19.01 -1.06
CA GLY A 140 -9.60 20.23 -0.78
C GLY A 140 -11.01 19.92 -0.24
N GLN A 141 -11.63 18.84 -0.71
CA GLN A 141 -13.01 18.46 -0.34
C GLN A 141 -13.11 17.08 0.34
N PRO A 142 -12.45 16.83 1.50
CA PRO A 142 -12.50 15.53 2.16
C PRO A 142 -13.91 15.13 2.61
N GLY A 143 -14.77 16.11 2.91
CA GLY A 143 -16.18 15.86 3.24
C GLY A 143 -16.94 15.19 2.08
N SER A 144 -16.67 15.58 0.83
CA SER A 144 -17.35 14.97 -0.33
C SER A 144 -16.98 13.50 -0.52
N LEU A 145 -15.72 13.14 -0.22
CA LEU A 145 -15.28 11.75 -0.21
C LEU A 145 -16.01 10.93 0.86
N LEU A 146 -16.07 11.43 2.09
CA LEU A 146 -16.71 10.71 3.20
C LEU A 146 -18.22 10.59 3.00
N GLU A 147 -18.89 11.63 2.50
CA GLU A 147 -20.31 11.59 2.14
C GLU A 147 -20.59 10.55 1.05
N ALA A 148 -19.76 10.48 0.01
CA ALA A 148 -19.90 9.48 -1.05
C ALA A 148 -19.70 8.05 -0.52
N CYS A 149 -18.71 7.83 0.35
CA CYS A 149 -18.49 6.54 1.00
C CYS A 149 -19.67 6.15 1.91
N ALA A 150 -20.22 7.09 2.68
CA ALA A 150 -21.38 6.86 3.53
C ALA A 150 -22.62 6.48 2.70
N LYS A 151 -22.92 7.24 1.65
CA LYS A 151 -24.02 6.94 0.71
C LYS A 151 -23.84 5.57 0.05
N LEU A 152 -22.63 5.23 -0.38
CA LEU A 152 -22.34 3.92 -0.98
C LEU A 152 -22.65 2.77 -0.03
N ARG A 153 -22.33 2.92 1.25
CA ARG A 153 -22.63 1.92 2.29
C ARG A 153 -24.11 1.84 2.62
N GLU A 154 -24.85 2.95 2.51
CA GLU A 154 -26.30 2.98 2.71
C GLU A 154 -27.03 2.25 1.58
N ILE A 155 -26.69 2.55 0.32
CA ILE A 155 -27.35 1.94 -0.85
C ILE A 155 -26.86 0.51 -1.14
N ALA A 156 -25.67 0.16 -0.66
CA ALA A 156 -25.06 -1.17 -0.83
C ALA A 156 -24.47 -1.70 0.48
N PRO A 157 -25.31 -2.12 1.45
CA PRO A 157 -24.86 -2.59 2.77
C PRO A 157 -23.91 -3.79 2.74
N GLN A 158 -23.89 -4.55 1.64
CA GLN A 158 -22.97 -5.66 1.44
C GLN A 158 -21.53 -5.23 1.13
N VAL A 159 -21.29 -3.98 0.75
CA VAL A 159 -19.96 -3.45 0.45
C VAL A 159 -19.11 -3.45 1.72
N ASN A 160 -17.98 -4.14 1.66
CA ASN A 160 -17.06 -4.30 2.79
C ASN A 160 -15.61 -3.91 2.46
N ALA A 161 -15.35 -3.37 1.27
CA ALA A 161 -14.08 -2.75 0.89
C ALA A 161 -14.35 -1.60 -0.09
N ILE A 162 -13.53 -0.55 -0.06
CA ILE A 162 -13.74 0.64 -0.89
C ILE A 162 -12.49 0.92 -1.74
N ALA A 163 -12.68 1.05 -3.05
CA ALA A 163 -11.69 1.63 -3.95
C ALA A 163 -12.07 3.09 -4.22
N VAL A 164 -11.11 4.01 -4.12
CA VAL A 164 -11.30 5.42 -4.45
C VAL A 164 -10.46 5.79 -5.67
N VAL A 165 -11.10 6.28 -6.72
CA VAL A 165 -10.41 6.84 -7.88
C VAL A 165 -10.51 8.35 -7.78
N ALA A 166 -9.38 9.03 -7.54
CA ALA A 166 -9.33 10.47 -7.38
C ALA A 166 -8.66 11.13 -8.58
N ARG A 167 -9.10 12.33 -8.98
CA ARG A 167 -8.43 13.10 -10.03
C ARG A 167 -7.19 13.77 -9.43
N PHE A 168 -6.02 13.42 -9.96
CA PHE A 168 -4.76 14.06 -9.59
C PHE A 168 -4.42 15.15 -10.62
N PRO A 169 -3.66 16.20 -10.29
CA PRO A 169 -3.24 17.18 -11.28
C PRO A 169 -2.27 16.54 -12.29
N ASP A 170 -2.46 16.83 -13.58
CA ASP A 170 -1.49 16.45 -14.62
C ASP A 170 -0.35 17.48 -14.67
N ASP A 171 0.89 17.01 -14.77
CA ASP A 171 2.07 17.84 -15.04
C ASP A 171 3.06 17.05 -15.91
N PRO A 172 2.72 16.78 -17.20
CA PRO A 172 3.49 15.89 -18.06
C PRO A 172 4.91 16.40 -18.37
N ASP A 173 5.12 17.71 -18.30
CA ASP A 173 6.40 18.37 -18.57
C ASP A 173 7.25 18.56 -17.30
N SER A 174 6.79 18.04 -16.15
CA SER A 174 7.47 18.17 -14.87
C SER A 174 8.83 17.50 -14.86
N GLU A 175 9.87 18.21 -14.43
CA GLU A 175 11.19 17.62 -14.19
C GLU A 175 11.13 16.48 -13.15
N LEU A 176 10.22 16.58 -12.18
CA LEU A 176 10.01 15.54 -11.17
C LEU A 176 9.49 14.25 -11.78
N LEU A 177 8.49 14.34 -12.67
CA LEU A 177 7.94 13.20 -13.39
C LEU A 177 8.98 12.58 -14.32
N HIS A 178 9.75 13.40 -15.04
CA HIS A 178 10.82 12.89 -15.90
C HIS A 178 11.89 12.14 -15.11
N LYS A 179 12.35 12.68 -13.97
CA LYS A 179 13.30 11.99 -13.09
C LYS A 179 12.74 10.68 -12.55
N TYR A 180 11.48 10.66 -12.14
CA TYR A 180 10.82 9.45 -11.67
C TYR A 180 10.81 8.40 -12.80
N ARG A 181 10.30 8.74 -13.99
CA ARG A 181 10.25 7.82 -15.14
C ARG A 181 11.63 7.37 -15.63
N SER A 182 12.69 8.13 -15.38
CA SER A 182 14.08 7.74 -15.66
C SER A 182 14.77 6.98 -14.51
N GLY A 183 14.04 6.63 -13.45
CA GLY A 183 14.56 5.82 -12.34
C GLY A 183 15.32 6.59 -11.25
N ALA A 184 15.42 7.91 -11.36
CA ALA A 184 16.24 8.78 -10.50
C ALA A 184 15.41 9.70 -9.56
N GLY A 185 14.08 9.69 -9.71
CA GLY A 185 13.17 10.56 -9.00
C GLY A 185 12.35 9.84 -7.94
N VAL A 186 11.52 10.63 -7.27
CA VAL A 186 10.58 10.18 -6.24
C VAL A 186 9.18 10.28 -6.81
N ASP A 187 8.33 9.30 -6.49
CA ASP A 187 6.91 9.36 -6.84
C ASP A 187 6.23 10.58 -6.18
N ALA A 188 5.69 11.46 -7.02
CA ALA A 188 5.00 12.68 -6.63
C ALA A 188 3.61 12.41 -6.02
N LEU A 189 3.00 11.27 -6.34
CA LEU A 189 1.60 10.95 -6.05
C LEU A 189 1.44 10.31 -4.67
N ALA A 190 2.42 9.48 -4.27
CA ALA A 190 2.41 8.65 -3.07
C ALA A 190 1.88 9.34 -1.79
N GLY A 191 2.22 10.61 -1.61
CA GLY A 191 1.80 11.39 -0.45
C GLY A 191 0.30 11.69 -0.40
N ALA A 192 -0.27 12.18 -1.50
CA ALA A 192 -1.72 12.46 -1.61
C ALA A 192 -2.54 11.17 -1.58
N GLU A 193 -2.07 10.16 -2.29
CA GLU A 193 -2.59 8.80 -2.31
C GLU A 193 -2.84 8.25 -0.90
N ALA A 194 -1.81 8.29 -0.05
CA ALA A 194 -1.91 7.81 1.33
C ALA A 194 -3.00 8.55 2.14
N VAL A 195 -3.23 9.84 1.90
CA VAL A 195 -4.25 10.62 2.60
C VAL A 195 -5.67 10.15 2.25
N ILE A 196 -5.94 9.80 0.99
CA ILE A 196 -7.25 9.34 0.54
C ILE A 196 -7.68 8.06 1.27
N SER A 197 -6.85 7.02 1.22
CA SER A 197 -7.20 5.74 1.84
C SER A 197 -7.21 5.83 3.37
N HIS A 198 -6.30 6.62 3.95
CA HIS A 198 -6.27 6.89 5.39
C HIS A 198 -7.61 7.46 5.86
N LEU A 199 -8.14 8.50 5.20
CA LEU A 199 -9.38 9.16 5.63
C LEU A 199 -10.56 8.19 5.68
N VAL A 200 -10.71 7.36 4.64
CA VAL A 200 -11.79 6.36 4.55
C VAL A 200 -11.62 5.26 5.61
N SER A 201 -10.42 4.68 5.73
CA SER A 201 -10.17 3.62 6.71
C SER A 201 -10.31 4.13 8.15
N ARG A 202 -9.89 5.37 8.44
CA ARG A 202 -10.10 6.01 9.74
C ARG A 202 -11.57 6.19 10.08
N GLU A 203 -12.36 6.70 9.14
CA GLU A 203 -13.77 7.04 9.39
C GLU A 203 -14.64 5.78 9.49
N PHE A 204 -14.44 4.81 8.60
CA PHE A 204 -15.37 3.69 8.45
C PHE A 204 -14.84 2.35 8.94
N ALA A 205 -13.55 2.27 9.32
CA ALA A 205 -12.88 1.00 9.65
C ALA A 205 -13.10 -0.07 8.56
N LEU A 206 -12.99 0.35 7.30
CA LEU A 206 -13.05 -0.54 6.13
C LEU A 206 -11.71 -0.58 5.41
N PRO A 207 -11.36 -1.72 4.78
CA PRO A 207 -10.26 -1.78 3.83
C PRO A 207 -10.48 -0.76 2.72
N CYS A 208 -9.49 0.10 2.52
CA CYS A 208 -9.52 1.11 1.49
C CYS A 208 -8.19 1.14 0.73
N ALA A 209 -8.27 1.34 -0.57
CA ALA A 209 -7.14 1.72 -1.41
C ALA A 209 -7.59 2.66 -2.52
N HIS A 210 -6.62 3.31 -3.14
CA HIS A 210 -6.86 4.37 -4.10
C HIS A 210 -6.18 4.06 -5.43
N ALA A 211 -6.65 4.70 -6.49
CA ALA A 211 -5.97 4.79 -7.77
C ALA A 211 -6.00 6.25 -8.24
N PRO A 212 -4.89 6.80 -8.75
CA PRO A 212 -4.88 8.12 -9.34
C PRO A 212 -5.49 8.06 -10.74
N ALA A 213 -6.47 8.92 -10.99
CA ALA A 213 -6.92 9.23 -12.35
C ALA A 213 -6.00 10.32 -12.90
N LEU A 214 -5.16 9.92 -13.85
CA LEU A 214 -4.21 10.77 -14.58
C LEU A 214 -4.45 10.63 -16.08
N SER A 215 -4.15 11.69 -16.82
CA SER A 215 -4.13 11.62 -18.27
C SER A 215 -3.01 10.67 -18.74
N PRO A 216 -3.24 9.82 -19.75
CA PRO A 216 -2.19 8.97 -20.28
C PRO A 216 -1.04 9.82 -20.81
N LEU A 217 0.18 9.45 -20.44
CA LEU A 217 1.38 10.13 -20.91
C LEU A 217 1.68 9.72 -22.36
N PRO A 218 2.33 10.59 -23.14
CA PRO A 218 2.82 10.21 -24.46
C PRO A 218 3.87 9.10 -24.35
N LEU A 219 3.89 8.22 -25.36
CA LEU A 219 4.89 7.17 -25.48
C LEU A 219 6.30 7.79 -25.41
N THR A 220 7.15 7.22 -24.56
CA THR A 220 8.50 7.71 -24.32
C THR A 220 9.48 6.54 -24.41
N GLU A 221 10.60 6.73 -25.12
CA GLU A 221 11.70 5.76 -25.10
C GLU A 221 12.52 5.89 -23.81
N GLY A 222 13.08 4.79 -23.31
CA GLY A 222 14.01 4.83 -22.18
C GLY A 222 13.37 5.01 -20.80
N VAL A 223 12.08 4.69 -20.64
CA VAL A 223 11.44 4.57 -19.32
C VAL A 223 12.17 3.48 -18.51
N ASP A 224 12.47 3.75 -17.24
CA ASP A 224 13.07 2.78 -16.33
C ASP A 224 12.16 1.55 -16.22
N PRO A 225 12.71 0.31 -16.28
CA PRO A 225 11.91 -0.91 -16.19
C PRO A 225 10.96 -0.96 -14.99
N ARG A 226 11.28 -0.31 -13.87
CA ARG A 226 10.44 -0.25 -12.67
C ARG A 226 9.21 0.64 -12.84
N ALA A 227 9.25 1.63 -13.72
CA ALA A 227 8.13 2.53 -14.04
C ALA A 227 7.29 2.04 -15.24
N CYS A 228 7.81 1.12 -16.05
CA CYS A 228 7.12 0.63 -17.26
C CYS A 228 5.73 0.02 -17.01
N ALA A 229 5.46 -0.49 -15.80
CA ALA A 229 4.14 -1.04 -15.46
C ALA A 229 3.02 0.01 -15.58
N GLU A 230 3.35 1.28 -15.30
CA GLU A 230 2.44 2.41 -15.35
C GLU A 230 2.08 2.79 -16.79
N GLU A 231 3.02 2.61 -17.74
CA GLU A 231 2.77 2.81 -19.19
C GLU A 231 1.73 1.83 -19.74
N LEU A 232 1.79 0.58 -19.27
CA LEU A 232 0.88 -0.49 -19.71
C LEU A 232 -0.53 -0.33 -19.11
N GLY A 233 -0.63 0.42 -18.02
CA GLY A 233 -1.76 0.37 -17.11
C GLY A 233 -2.10 1.69 -16.44
N TYR A 234 -2.07 2.80 -17.16
CA TYR A 234 -2.15 4.18 -16.65
C TYR A 234 -3.41 4.54 -15.81
N THR A 235 -4.37 3.63 -15.65
CA THR A 235 -5.50 3.82 -14.72
C THR A 235 -5.18 3.37 -13.30
N PHE A 236 -4.13 2.56 -13.10
CA PHE A 236 -3.69 1.98 -11.81
C PHE A 236 -4.71 1.13 -11.04
N LEU A 237 -5.98 1.17 -11.44
CA LEU A 237 -7.11 0.56 -10.76
C LEU A 237 -7.11 -0.98 -10.78
N PRO A 238 -6.59 -1.70 -11.81
CA PRO A 238 -6.64 -3.17 -11.81
C PRO A 238 -5.99 -3.82 -10.59
N CYS A 239 -4.74 -3.46 -10.26
CA CYS A 239 -4.06 -4.03 -9.10
C CYS A 239 -4.75 -3.66 -7.77
N VAL A 240 -5.31 -2.46 -7.68
CA VAL A 240 -6.07 -1.98 -6.51
C VAL A 240 -7.31 -2.84 -6.27
N LEU A 241 -8.09 -3.12 -7.32
CA LEU A 241 -9.29 -3.96 -7.20
C LEU A 241 -8.92 -5.40 -6.81
N VAL A 242 -7.85 -5.94 -7.37
CA VAL A 242 -7.38 -7.30 -7.01
C VAL A 242 -6.87 -7.35 -5.58
N GLY A 243 -6.06 -6.37 -5.15
CA GLY A 243 -5.59 -6.27 -3.76
C GLY A 243 -6.75 -6.16 -2.78
N LEU A 244 -7.69 -5.25 -3.03
CA LEU A 244 -8.89 -5.07 -2.21
C LEU A 244 -9.79 -6.29 -2.20
N SER A 245 -9.81 -7.11 -3.25
CA SER A 245 -10.64 -8.32 -3.28
C SER A 245 -10.28 -9.31 -2.17
N ARG A 246 -9.07 -9.25 -1.62
CA ARG A 246 -8.57 -10.11 -0.54
C ARG A 246 -8.00 -9.35 0.66
N ALA A 247 -8.11 -8.01 0.68
CA ALA A 247 -7.69 -7.23 1.82
C ALA A 247 -8.40 -7.69 3.11
N PRO A 248 -7.69 -7.84 4.24
CA PRO A 248 -8.30 -8.30 5.49
C PRO A 248 -9.38 -7.32 5.93
N GLN A 249 -10.47 -7.83 6.49
CA GLN A 249 -11.45 -6.99 7.18
C GLN A 249 -10.84 -6.45 8.48
N ILE A 250 -11.20 -5.22 8.83
CA ILE A 250 -10.66 -4.54 10.01
C ILE A 250 -11.55 -4.86 11.21
N VAL A 251 -10.96 -5.41 12.27
CA VAL A 251 -11.65 -5.63 13.54
C VAL A 251 -11.28 -4.49 14.49
N SER A 252 -12.07 -3.41 14.44
CA SER A 252 -11.75 -2.16 15.15
C SER A 252 -12.05 -2.19 16.65
N ASN A 253 -12.83 -3.17 17.12
CA ASN A 253 -13.12 -3.39 18.53
C ASN A 253 -12.58 -4.77 18.95
N PRO A 254 -11.58 -4.83 19.86
CA PRO A 254 -10.97 -6.08 20.31
C PRO A 254 -11.96 -7.13 20.85
N ARG A 255 -13.15 -6.72 21.32
CA ARG A 255 -14.19 -7.64 21.79
C ARG A 255 -14.77 -8.54 20.68
N TYR A 256 -14.61 -8.16 19.41
CA TYR A 256 -15.08 -8.92 18.26
C TYR A 256 -13.98 -9.71 17.56
N LEU A 257 -12.78 -9.78 18.16
CA LEU A 257 -11.70 -10.62 17.66
C LEU A 257 -12.09 -12.09 17.78
N LEU A 258 -11.87 -12.81 16.70
CA LEU A 258 -12.02 -14.25 16.61
C LEU A 258 -10.63 -14.91 16.64
N PRO A 259 -10.53 -16.20 17.01
CA PRO A 259 -9.24 -16.89 17.11
C PRO A 259 -8.40 -16.89 15.82
N GLN A 260 -9.04 -16.81 14.65
CA GLN A 260 -8.38 -16.75 13.35
C GLN A 260 -7.95 -15.34 12.93
N ASP A 261 -8.40 -14.30 13.64
CA ASP A 261 -7.99 -12.93 13.35
C ASP A 261 -6.52 -12.76 13.75
N LEU A 262 -5.79 -12.00 12.94
CA LEU A 262 -4.41 -11.66 13.20
C LEU A 262 -4.35 -10.44 14.14
N CYS A 263 -3.63 -10.60 15.24
CA CYS A 263 -3.26 -9.60 16.23
C CYS A 263 -1.76 -9.28 16.11
N PRO A 264 -1.29 -8.09 16.52
CA PRO A 264 0.12 -7.72 16.37
C PRO A 264 1.08 -8.61 17.15
N GLU A 265 0.64 -9.24 18.24
CA GLU A 265 1.42 -10.20 19.03
C GLU A 265 1.72 -11.50 18.26
N GLN A 266 0.97 -11.78 17.19
CA GLN A 266 1.20 -12.94 16.32
C GLN A 266 2.18 -12.65 15.18
N ILE A 267 2.74 -11.43 15.10
CA ILE A 267 3.79 -11.09 14.13
C ILE A 267 5.14 -11.61 14.63
N SER A 268 5.77 -12.46 13.81
CA SER A 268 7.03 -13.12 14.13
C SER A 268 8.25 -12.29 13.74
N ALA A 269 8.14 -11.45 12.72
CA ALA A 269 9.21 -10.54 12.30
C ALA A 269 8.66 -9.36 11.48
N VAL A 270 9.38 -8.24 11.51
CA VAL A 270 9.10 -7.05 10.69
C VAL A 270 10.33 -6.70 9.87
N VAL A 271 10.16 -6.52 8.56
CA VAL A 271 11.20 -6.09 7.63
C VAL A 271 10.94 -4.64 7.21
N ALA A 272 11.96 -3.79 7.31
CA ALA A 272 11.89 -2.39 6.87
C ALA A 272 13.24 -1.85 6.35
N PRO A 273 13.24 -0.78 5.54
CA PRO A 273 14.47 -0.07 5.19
C PRO A 273 15.21 0.47 6.42
N TYR A 274 16.54 0.44 6.37
CA TYR A 274 17.39 0.84 7.48
C TYR A 274 17.33 2.34 7.81
N ASN A 275 17.05 3.22 6.85
CA ASN A 275 17.03 4.68 7.10
C ASN A 275 15.63 5.30 7.13
N CYS A 276 14.59 4.48 7.31
CA CYS A 276 13.20 4.91 7.36
C CYS A 276 12.45 4.35 8.60
N CYS A 277 13.05 4.48 9.78
CA CYS A 277 12.52 3.83 10.98
C CYS A 277 11.48 4.64 11.77
N GLY A 278 11.10 5.84 11.31
CA GLY A 278 10.23 6.76 12.04
C GLY A 278 8.73 6.43 12.06
N SER A 279 8.28 5.32 11.48
CA SER A 279 6.85 5.02 11.38
C SER A 279 6.25 4.60 12.73
N PRO A 280 5.00 5.01 13.05
CA PRO A 280 4.33 4.58 14.29
C PRO A 280 4.22 3.06 14.41
N ALA A 281 4.06 2.35 13.29
CA ALA A 281 4.01 0.89 13.27
C ALA A 281 5.34 0.25 13.72
N LEU A 282 6.48 0.72 13.20
CA LEU A 282 7.80 0.19 13.60
C LEU A 282 8.09 0.45 15.08
N LEU A 283 7.76 1.65 15.58
CA LEU A 283 7.89 1.98 17.00
C LEU A 283 7.05 1.04 17.88
N ALA A 284 5.81 0.74 17.48
CA ALA A 284 4.93 -0.15 18.22
C ALA A 284 5.46 -1.60 18.28
N TRP A 285 5.98 -2.13 17.17
CA TRP A 285 6.61 -3.46 17.16
C TRP A 285 7.94 -3.52 17.89
N CYS A 286 8.72 -2.43 17.86
CA CYS A 286 9.92 -2.31 18.70
C CYS A 286 9.56 -2.41 20.19
N GLN A 287 8.52 -1.71 20.64
CA GLN A 287 8.05 -1.77 22.04
C GLN A 287 7.54 -3.16 22.43
N ARG A 288 7.00 -3.92 21.47
CA ARG A 288 6.56 -5.31 21.64
C ARG A 288 7.68 -6.34 21.59
N GLN A 289 8.93 -5.89 21.37
CA GLN A 289 10.10 -6.76 21.23
C GLN A 289 9.97 -7.75 20.06
N THR A 290 9.17 -7.41 19.04
CA THR A 290 9.08 -8.20 17.81
C THR A 290 10.42 -8.11 17.07
N PRO A 291 10.98 -9.22 16.57
CA PRO A 291 12.21 -9.20 15.77
C PRO A 291 12.10 -8.22 14.59
N LEU A 292 13.00 -7.23 14.57
CA LEU A 292 13.10 -6.24 13.49
C LEU A 292 14.30 -6.58 12.59
N ILE A 293 14.09 -6.50 11.28
CA ILE A 293 15.10 -6.71 10.24
C ILE A 293 15.20 -5.44 9.41
N PHE A 294 16.34 -4.78 9.45
CA PHE A 294 16.58 -3.52 8.77
C PHE A 294 17.49 -3.73 7.55
N VAL A 295 17.01 -3.32 6.37
CA VAL A 295 17.71 -3.54 5.10
C VAL A 295 18.47 -2.28 4.68
N ARG A 296 19.81 -2.34 4.62
CA ARG A 296 20.66 -1.19 4.23
C ARG A 296 20.60 -0.86 2.74
N GLY A 297 20.59 -1.89 1.89
CA GLY A 297 20.64 -1.76 0.43
C GLY A 297 19.35 -1.26 -0.21
N ASN A 298 18.40 -0.73 0.57
CA ASN A 298 17.22 -0.03 0.08
C ASN A 298 17.12 1.37 0.71
N PRO A 299 18.11 2.25 0.49
CA PRO A 299 18.13 3.56 1.13
C PRO A 299 16.97 4.43 0.63
N THR A 300 16.35 5.16 1.55
CA THR A 300 15.37 6.21 1.24
C THR A 300 15.99 7.60 1.36
N ILE A 301 15.24 8.65 0.98
CA ILE A 301 15.66 10.05 1.21
C ILE A 301 15.68 10.46 2.69
N LEU A 302 15.05 9.66 3.57
CA LEU A 302 15.06 9.93 5.00
C LEU A 302 16.38 9.50 5.64
N GLN A 303 16.67 10.05 6.81
CA GLN A 303 17.86 9.74 7.60
C GLN A 303 17.45 9.43 9.05
N VAL A 304 16.44 8.57 9.19
CA VAL A 304 15.93 8.15 10.50
C VAL A 304 16.38 6.73 10.76
N LEU A 305 17.49 6.57 11.48
CA LEU A 305 18.13 5.28 11.72
C LEU A 305 17.55 4.60 12.97
N PRO A 306 17.66 3.25 13.10
CA PRO A 306 17.20 2.53 14.28
C PRO A 306 17.82 3.06 15.57
N GLN A 307 19.11 3.39 15.53
CA GLN A 307 19.89 3.87 16.67
C GLN A 307 19.41 5.22 17.20
N ASP A 308 18.93 6.11 16.31
CA ASP A 308 18.41 7.43 16.69
C ASP A 308 17.10 7.32 17.49
N LEU A 309 16.39 6.20 17.33
CA LEU A 309 15.13 5.88 17.99
C LEU A 309 15.28 4.81 19.09
N GLY A 310 16.51 4.38 19.39
CA GLY A 310 16.78 3.32 20.38
C GLY A 310 16.27 1.93 19.96
N MET A 311 15.97 1.73 18.67
CA MET A 311 15.51 0.44 18.14
C MET A 311 16.69 -0.53 17.99
N LYS A 312 16.45 -1.80 18.36
CA LYS A 312 17.38 -2.90 18.14
C LYS A 312 16.79 -3.86 17.11
N GLY A 313 17.63 -4.37 16.22
CA GLY A 313 17.21 -5.32 15.18
C GLY A 313 18.41 -5.89 14.44
N THR A 314 18.15 -6.90 13.62
CA THR A 314 19.15 -7.47 12.72
C THR A 314 19.30 -6.54 11.52
N ILE A 315 20.51 -6.07 11.27
CA ILE A 315 20.79 -5.24 10.10
C ILE A 315 21.38 -6.14 9.02
N VAL A 316 20.84 -6.06 7.81
CA VAL A 316 21.26 -6.86 6.63
C VAL A 316 21.53 -5.94 5.45
N ASP A 317 22.32 -6.41 4.49
CA ASP A 317 22.71 -5.57 3.35
C ASP A 317 21.62 -5.50 2.27
N ASN A 318 20.80 -6.53 2.11
CA ASN A 318 19.79 -6.60 1.05
C ASN A 318 18.59 -7.48 1.44
N TYR A 319 17.55 -7.49 0.60
CA TYR A 319 16.35 -8.29 0.85
C TYR A 319 16.59 -9.82 0.75
N LEU A 320 17.60 -10.28 0.01
CA LEU A 320 17.94 -11.71 -0.03
C LEU A 320 18.48 -12.19 1.32
N GLU A 321 19.33 -11.39 1.96
CA GLU A 321 19.76 -11.64 3.33
C GLU A 321 18.61 -11.55 4.33
N ALA A 322 17.73 -10.56 4.20
CA ALA A 322 16.52 -10.47 5.02
C ALA A 322 15.69 -11.75 4.92
N ILE A 323 15.52 -12.29 3.70
CA ILE A 323 14.88 -13.58 3.44
C ILE A 323 15.62 -14.72 4.16
N GLY A 324 16.95 -14.78 4.09
CA GLY A 324 17.75 -15.77 4.82
C GLY A 324 17.56 -15.70 6.34
N VAL A 325 17.50 -14.49 6.90
CA VAL A 325 17.19 -14.26 8.32
C VAL A 325 15.80 -14.77 8.66
N LEU A 326 14.79 -14.48 7.83
CA LEU A 326 13.41 -14.98 8.03
C LEU A 326 13.34 -16.51 8.00
N VAL A 327 14.08 -17.17 7.11
CA VAL A 327 14.19 -18.64 7.06
C VAL A 327 14.78 -19.18 8.36
N ALA A 328 15.88 -18.59 8.84
CA ALA A 328 16.52 -19.00 10.09
C ALA A 328 15.56 -18.85 11.28
N LEU A 329 14.88 -17.70 11.39
CA LEU A 329 13.87 -17.45 12.43
C LEU A 329 12.72 -18.46 12.38
N LYS A 330 12.19 -18.77 11.18
CA LYS A 330 11.13 -19.78 11.01
C LYS A 330 11.59 -21.18 11.44
N ALA A 331 12.86 -21.51 11.22
CA ALA A 331 13.46 -22.78 11.61
C ALA A 331 13.82 -22.85 13.12
N GLY A 332 13.65 -21.76 13.88
CA GLY A 332 14.11 -21.69 15.27
C GLY A 332 15.63 -21.62 15.43
N VAL A 333 16.34 -21.22 14.37
CA VAL A 333 17.80 -21.08 14.34
C VAL A 333 18.17 -19.62 14.58
N ALA A 334 19.08 -19.38 15.52
CA ALA A 334 19.63 -18.04 15.76
C ALA A 334 20.39 -17.57 14.50
N PRO A 335 19.97 -16.46 13.84
CA PRO A 335 20.63 -16.02 12.60
C PRO A 335 22.13 -15.79 12.77
N GLN A 336 22.58 -15.33 13.95
CA GLN A 336 24.00 -15.09 14.24
C GLN A 336 24.87 -16.36 14.15
N SER A 337 24.29 -17.55 14.25
CA SER A 337 25.03 -18.81 14.10
C SER A 337 25.34 -19.16 12.64
N LEU A 338 24.70 -18.47 11.68
CA LEU A 338 24.87 -18.69 10.25
C LEU A 338 25.80 -17.65 9.60
N VAL A 339 26.13 -16.57 10.31
CA VAL A 339 27.04 -15.53 9.86
C VAL A 339 28.38 -15.74 10.57
N ARG A 340 29.48 -15.76 9.82
CA ARG A 340 30.85 -15.86 10.34
C ARG A 340 31.67 -14.72 9.80
#